data_AF-A0A6I1FZR3-F1
#
_entry.id   AF-A0A6I1FZR3-F1
#
_cell.length_a   1.000
_cell.length_b   1.000
_cell.length_c   1.000
_cell.angle_alpha   90.00
_cell.angle_beta   90.00
_cell.angle_gamma   90.00
#
_symmetry.space_group_name_H-M   'P 1'
#
loop_
_entity.id
_entity.type
_entity.pdbx_description
1 polymer ?
#
loop_
_entity_poly.entity_id
_entity_poly.type
_entity_poly.pdbx_seq_one_letter_code
_entity_poly.pdbx_strand_id
1 'polypeptide(L)'
;MTNDYVRPYVLWEVTRILLEADEPTLAIHAGSVALDGRAIVIAGVSHAGKSTLSGWLVAHGWGFLTDEVSRLEQSGEGWRVHPFPRPIGVRRPTPLEPFVQPEFGEATEILVPASTLGTLSGVADLTAIVLPERRPGASSTPTPAHPATAVRLLAEHLPKRASDGRAGFRTLVDLMQSVPVYSLHVDNLGAAERALRELVAGDVS
;
A
#
# COMPACT_ATOMS: atom_id res chain seq x y z
N MET A 1 -3.70 -4.24 32.34
CA MET A 1 -3.61 -4.39 30.87
C MET A 1 -2.45 -3.54 30.41
N THR A 2 -1.40 -4.14 29.86
CA THR A 2 -0.21 -3.45 29.38
C THR A 2 -0.56 -2.45 28.28
N ASN A 3 0.11 -1.31 28.26
CA ASN A 3 -0.04 -0.24 27.25
C ASN A 3 0.02 -0.79 25.81
N ASP A 4 0.75 -1.90 25.63
CA ASP A 4 0.93 -2.63 24.37
C ASP A 4 -0.37 -3.19 23.76
N TYR A 5 -1.41 -3.43 24.56
CA TYR A 5 -2.70 -3.90 24.03
C TYR A 5 -3.62 -2.73 23.61
N VAL A 6 -3.58 -1.63 24.36
CA VAL A 6 -4.51 -0.51 24.18
C VAL A 6 -4.25 0.20 22.86
N ARG A 7 -2.98 0.44 22.51
CA ARG A 7 -2.62 1.19 21.30
C ARG A 7 -3.05 0.47 20.00
N PRO A 8 -2.74 -0.82 19.78
CA PRO A 8 -3.23 -1.55 18.61
C PRO A 8 -4.75 -1.66 18.58
N TYR A 9 -5.38 -1.86 19.74
CA TYR A 9 -6.85 -1.96 19.83
C TYR A 9 -7.55 -0.66 19.43
N VAL A 10 -7.13 0.48 20.00
CA VAL A 10 -7.69 1.80 19.65
C VAL A 10 -7.48 2.10 18.17
N LEU A 11 -6.29 1.81 17.66
CA LEU A 11 -5.96 2.05 16.25
C LEU A 11 -6.83 1.18 15.31
N TRP A 12 -7.11 -0.06 15.70
CA TRP A 12 -8.04 -0.94 15.00
C TRP A 12 -9.48 -0.44 15.06
N GLU A 13 -9.98 -0.02 16.24
CA GLU A 13 -11.36 0.50 16.37
C GLU A 13 -11.58 1.77 15.55
N VAL A 14 -10.64 2.72 15.59
CA VAL A 14 -10.70 3.94 14.74
C VAL A 14 -10.72 3.57 13.26
N THR A 15 -9.89 2.61 12.87
CA THR A 15 -9.85 2.12 11.48
C THR A 15 -11.17 1.50 11.08
N ARG A 16 -11.71 0.61 11.90
CA ARG A 16 -13.00 -0.04 11.67
C ARG A 16 -14.11 1.00 11.49
N ILE A 17 -14.21 1.96 12.41
CA ILE A 17 -15.24 3.02 12.36
C ILE A 17 -15.11 3.84 11.07
N LEU A 18 -13.90 4.21 10.66
CA LEU A 18 -13.67 4.99 9.44
C LEU A 18 -13.94 4.18 8.17
N LEU A 19 -13.64 2.89 8.17
CA LEU A 19 -14.00 1.97 7.07
C LEU A 19 -15.50 1.65 7.05
N GLU A 20 -16.20 1.81 8.18
CA GLU A 20 -17.65 1.70 8.34
C GLU A 20 -18.38 3.05 8.19
N ALA A 21 -17.69 4.16 7.86
CA ALA A 21 -18.32 5.44 7.54
C ALA A 21 -18.79 5.46 6.07
N ASP A 22 -20.10 5.65 5.83
CA ASP A 22 -20.77 5.46 4.52
C ASP A 22 -20.28 6.41 3.41
N GLU A 23 -19.11 6.10 2.85
CA GLU A 23 -18.48 6.81 1.73
C GLU A 23 -18.36 5.87 0.53
N PRO A 24 -18.61 6.34 -0.70
CA PRO A 24 -18.65 5.53 -1.92
C PRO A 24 -17.22 5.16 -2.40
N THR A 25 -16.47 4.43 -1.58
CA THR A 25 -15.11 3.98 -1.90
C THR A 25 -14.98 2.46 -1.81
N LEU A 26 -14.25 1.86 -2.73
CA LEU A 26 -13.79 0.47 -2.64
C LEU A 26 -12.57 0.42 -1.70
N ALA A 27 -12.72 -0.24 -0.56
CA ALA A 27 -11.62 -0.47 0.36
C ALA A 27 -10.92 -1.81 0.06
N ILE A 28 -9.60 -1.78 -0.13
CA ILE A 28 -8.77 -2.99 -0.31
C ILE A 28 -7.61 -3.01 0.69
N HIS A 29 -7.25 -4.20 1.18
CA HIS A 29 -6.10 -4.35 2.09
C HIS A 29 -4.78 -4.28 1.32
N ALA A 30 -4.31 -3.06 1.10
CA ALA A 30 -3.09 -2.74 0.38
C ALA A 30 -2.54 -1.41 0.89
N GLY A 31 -1.21 -1.27 0.84
CA GLY A 31 -0.57 0.03 1.02
C GLY A 31 -0.67 0.85 -0.26
N SER A 32 -0.56 2.17 -0.16
CA SER A 32 -0.45 3.05 -1.33
C SER A 32 0.50 4.20 -1.04
N VAL A 33 1.22 4.59 -2.08
CA VAL A 33 2.10 5.77 -2.09
C VAL A 33 1.91 6.52 -3.40
N ALA A 34 2.23 7.81 -3.41
CA ALA A 34 2.07 8.66 -4.57
C ALA A 34 3.38 9.38 -4.92
N LEU A 35 3.57 9.63 -6.20
CA LEU A 35 4.63 10.48 -6.72
C LEU A 35 4.01 11.44 -7.72
N ASP A 36 4.20 12.75 -7.53
CA ASP A 36 3.68 13.80 -8.41
C ASP A 36 2.17 13.68 -8.72
N GLY A 37 1.38 13.34 -7.70
CA GLY A 37 -0.07 13.17 -7.81
C GLY A 37 -0.53 11.84 -8.42
N ARG A 38 0.41 10.94 -8.75
CA ARG A 38 0.14 9.60 -9.30
C ARG A 38 0.40 8.54 -8.24
N ALA A 39 -0.61 7.76 -7.90
CA ALA A 39 -0.56 6.72 -6.90
C ALA A 39 -0.25 5.34 -7.50
N ILE A 40 0.53 4.57 -6.75
CA ILE A 40 0.60 3.12 -6.91
C ILE A 40 0.00 2.45 -5.67
N VAL A 41 -0.75 1.39 -5.91
CA VAL A 41 -1.23 0.47 -4.86
C VAL A 41 -0.23 -0.67 -4.75
N ILE A 42 0.25 -0.94 -3.55
CA ILE A 42 1.16 -2.05 -3.22
C ILE A 42 0.33 -3.14 -2.55
N ALA A 43 -0.06 -4.13 -3.34
CA ALA A 43 -0.92 -5.23 -2.93
C ALA A 43 -0.14 -6.54 -2.82
N GLY A 44 -0.38 -7.33 -1.79
CA GLY A 44 0.40 -8.52 -1.54
C GLY A 44 -0.11 -9.28 -0.32
N VAL A 45 0.25 -10.54 -0.19
CA VAL A 45 -0.03 -11.31 1.02
C VAL A 45 0.63 -10.66 2.24
N SER A 46 0.17 -11.01 3.45
CA SER A 46 0.88 -10.63 4.67
C SER A 46 2.34 -11.09 4.58
N HIS A 47 3.28 -10.26 5.06
CA HIS A 47 4.73 -10.49 4.97
C HIS A 47 5.37 -10.42 3.57
N ALA A 48 4.63 -10.04 2.51
CA ALA A 48 5.21 -9.80 1.19
C ALA A 48 6.19 -8.60 1.11
N GLY A 49 6.32 -7.84 2.20
CA GLY A 49 7.19 -6.66 2.27
C GLY A 49 6.51 -5.35 1.90
N LYS A 50 5.17 -5.30 1.82
CA LYS A 50 4.39 -4.09 1.51
C LYS A 50 4.81 -2.88 2.36
N SER A 51 4.74 -3.02 3.69
CA SER A 51 5.08 -1.94 4.63
C SER A 51 6.53 -1.49 4.53
N THR A 52 7.44 -2.43 4.28
CA THR A 52 8.85 -2.11 4.04
C THR A 52 9.03 -1.33 2.75
N LEU A 53 8.37 -1.75 1.66
CA LEU A 53 8.44 -1.05 0.39
C LEU A 53 7.78 0.34 0.47
N SER A 54 6.57 0.44 1.03
CA SER A 54 5.88 1.73 1.26
C SER A 54 6.75 2.69 2.07
N GLY A 55 7.26 2.26 3.22
CA GLY A 55 8.12 3.09 4.07
C GLY A 55 9.41 3.51 3.37
N TRP A 56 9.99 2.62 2.56
CA TRP A 56 11.21 2.93 1.80
C TRP A 56 10.93 3.98 0.73
N LEU A 57 9.85 3.83 -0.05
CA LEU A 57 9.46 4.80 -1.07
C LEU A 57 9.20 6.17 -0.44
N VAL A 58 8.51 6.21 0.71
CA VAL A 58 8.23 7.45 1.44
C VAL A 58 9.52 8.13 1.91
N ALA A 59 10.47 7.35 2.45
CA ALA A 59 11.80 7.85 2.81
C ALA A 59 12.60 8.40 1.62
N HIS A 60 12.21 8.07 0.39
CA HIS A 60 12.83 8.51 -0.86
C HIS A 60 11.93 9.49 -1.66
N GLY A 61 11.10 10.26 -0.95
CA GLY A 61 10.38 11.40 -1.51
C GLY A 61 9.04 11.07 -2.15
N TRP A 62 8.55 9.83 -2.04
CA TRP A 62 7.15 9.53 -2.34
C TRP A 62 6.25 10.04 -1.22
N GLY A 63 5.05 10.48 -1.57
CA GLY A 63 4.00 10.82 -0.62
C GLY A 63 3.30 9.57 -0.08
N PHE A 64 3.17 9.45 1.24
CA PHE A 64 2.44 8.37 1.87
C PHE A 64 0.93 8.58 1.78
N LEU A 65 0.18 7.57 1.35
CA LEU A 65 -1.29 7.55 1.42
C LEU A 65 -1.76 6.66 2.56
N THR A 66 -1.27 5.42 2.64
CA THR A 66 -1.71 4.39 3.60
C THR A 66 -0.78 3.18 3.53
N ASP A 67 -0.73 2.38 4.60
CA ASP A 67 0.00 1.10 4.61
C ASP A 67 -0.91 -0.13 4.78
N GLU A 68 -2.17 0.08 5.14
CA GLU A 68 -3.06 -1.01 5.54
C GLU A 68 -4.28 -1.12 4.63
N VAL A 69 -5.00 -0.03 4.42
CA VAL A 69 -6.22 -0.02 3.59
C VAL A 69 -6.16 1.13 2.61
N SER A 70 -6.24 0.79 1.33
CA SER A 70 -6.36 1.73 0.22
C SER A 70 -7.83 1.93 -0.11
N ARG A 71 -8.28 3.19 -0.09
CA ARG A 71 -9.65 3.59 -0.38
C ARG A 71 -9.70 4.15 -1.80
N LEU A 72 -10.42 3.47 -2.68
CA LEU A 72 -10.45 3.75 -4.10
C LEU A 72 -11.81 4.32 -4.50
N GLU A 73 -11.82 5.48 -5.13
CA GLU A 73 -13.01 6.10 -5.71
C GLU A 73 -12.91 6.01 -7.23
N GLN A 74 -13.98 5.57 -7.90
CA GLN A 74 -14.05 5.65 -9.35
C GLN A 74 -14.28 7.10 -9.77
N SER A 75 -13.45 7.61 -10.68
CA SER A 75 -13.49 9.00 -11.13
C SER A 75 -13.39 9.07 -12.65
N GLY A 76 -14.52 9.22 -13.32
CA GLY A 76 -14.58 9.13 -14.78
C GLY A 76 -14.18 7.73 -15.25
N GLU A 77 -13.19 7.64 -16.14
CA GLU A 77 -12.65 6.36 -16.64
C GLU A 77 -11.52 5.80 -15.76
N GLY A 78 -11.05 6.57 -14.77
CA GLY A 78 -9.94 6.19 -13.89
C GLY A 78 -10.35 5.98 -12.43
N TRP A 79 -9.34 5.87 -11.57
CA TRP A 79 -9.50 5.65 -10.14
C TRP A 79 -8.65 6.63 -9.36
N ARG A 80 -9.14 7.08 -8.22
CA ARG A 80 -8.41 7.92 -7.26
C ARG A 80 -8.22 7.19 -5.95
N VAL A 81 -7.03 7.30 -5.37
CA VAL A 81 -6.69 6.78 -4.06
C VAL A 81 -6.83 7.90 -3.03
N HIS A 82 -7.68 7.67 -2.02
CA HIS A 82 -7.85 8.59 -0.91
C HIS A 82 -6.83 8.28 0.20
N PRO A 83 -6.20 9.31 0.78
CA PRO A 83 -5.25 9.11 1.87
C PRO A 83 -5.97 8.59 3.11
N PHE A 84 -5.34 7.62 3.75
CA PHE A 84 -5.73 7.11 5.06
C PHE A 84 -4.46 6.92 5.91
N PRO A 85 -3.77 8.02 6.27
CA PRO A 85 -2.44 7.93 6.85
C PRO A 85 -2.53 7.43 8.29
N ARG A 86 -2.04 6.22 8.50
CA ARG A 86 -1.78 5.63 9.83
C ARG A 86 -0.28 5.43 10.02
N PRO A 87 0.20 5.29 11.27
CA PRO A 87 1.56 4.83 11.50
C PRO A 87 1.84 3.50 10.78
N ILE A 88 3.01 3.40 10.16
CA ILE A 88 3.49 2.18 9.47
C ILE A 88 3.92 1.17 10.52
N GLY A 89 3.45 -0.07 10.37
CA GLY A 89 3.91 -1.19 11.18
C GLY A 89 5.29 -1.63 10.71
N VAL A 90 6.32 -1.33 11.50
CA VAL A 90 7.71 -1.64 11.17
C VAL A 90 8.19 -2.79 12.03
N ARG A 91 8.56 -3.91 11.39
CA ARG A 91 9.11 -5.11 12.04
C ARG A 91 10.61 -5.18 11.84
N ARG A 92 11.36 -5.33 12.93
CA ARG A 92 12.82 -5.43 12.92
C ARG A 92 13.30 -6.89 12.85
N PRO A 93 14.49 -7.14 12.27
CA PRO A 93 15.34 -6.17 11.57
C PRO A 93 14.75 -5.74 10.22
N THR A 94 15.01 -4.50 9.82
CA THR A 94 14.43 -3.93 8.60
C THR A 94 15.36 -2.97 7.88
N PRO A 95 15.33 -2.93 6.53
CA PRO A 95 16.01 -1.89 5.76
C PRO A 95 15.54 -0.46 6.07
N LEU A 96 14.45 -0.28 6.82
CA LEU A 96 13.97 1.04 7.24
C LEU A 96 14.71 1.62 8.44
N GLU A 97 15.55 0.83 9.13
CA GLU A 97 16.26 1.27 10.34
C GLU A 97 16.99 2.62 10.21
N PRO A 98 17.65 2.96 9.09
CA PRO A 98 18.31 4.26 8.93
C PRO A 98 17.35 5.46 8.97
N PHE A 99 16.05 5.25 8.73
CA PHE A 99 15.03 6.29 8.67
C PHE A 99 14.14 6.32 9.91
N VAL A 100 14.23 5.29 10.76
CA VAL A 100 13.44 5.20 11.99
C VAL A 100 14.18 5.91 13.11
N GLN A 101 13.54 6.93 13.69
CA GLN A 101 14.13 7.70 14.78
C GLN A 101 14.25 6.84 16.06
N PRO A 102 15.32 7.00 16.86
CA PRO A 102 15.56 6.15 18.04
C PRO A 102 14.47 6.19 19.11
N GLU A 103 13.70 7.28 19.22
CA GLU A 103 12.62 7.44 20.21
C GLU A 103 11.48 6.43 20.07
N PHE A 104 11.34 5.76 18.93
CA PHE A 104 10.34 4.71 18.74
C PHE A 104 10.71 3.39 19.43
N GLY A 105 11.85 3.36 20.13
CA GLY A 105 12.31 2.24 20.96
C GLY A 105 12.83 1.08 20.12
N GLU A 106 13.22 0.00 20.80
CA GLU A 106 13.91 -1.17 20.21
C GLU A 106 13.02 -2.41 20.09
N ALA A 107 11.70 -2.27 20.29
CA ALA A 107 10.78 -3.39 20.15
C ALA A 107 10.85 -4.02 18.74
N THR A 108 10.53 -5.31 18.68
CA THR A 108 10.54 -6.09 17.43
C THR A 108 9.52 -5.59 16.41
N GLU A 109 8.40 -5.02 16.88
CA GLU A 109 7.39 -4.36 16.07
C GLU A 109 7.06 -3.01 16.68
N ILE A 110 7.17 -1.95 15.87
CA ILE A 110 6.90 -0.57 16.27
C ILE A 110 5.94 0.08 15.28
N LEU A 111 5.24 1.11 15.75
CA LEU A 111 4.40 1.96 14.92
C LEU A 111 5.15 3.27 14.66
N VAL A 112 5.56 3.48 13.41
CA VAL A 112 6.31 4.67 12.98
C VAL A 112 5.35 5.61 12.24
N PRO A 113 5.10 6.84 12.73
CA PRO A 113 4.28 7.79 11.99
C PRO A 113 4.89 8.04 10.60
N ALA A 114 4.12 7.85 9.53
CA ALA A 114 4.67 7.99 8.17
C ALA A 114 5.25 9.39 7.88
N SER A 115 4.75 10.41 8.59
CA SER A 115 5.25 11.79 8.53
C SER A 115 6.68 11.97 9.07
N THR A 116 7.22 11.00 9.82
CA THR A 116 8.64 11.03 10.23
C THR A 116 9.56 10.38 9.20
N LEU A 117 9.00 9.58 8.28
CA LEU A 117 9.74 9.00 7.16
C LEU A 117 9.74 9.91 5.94
N GLY A 118 8.65 10.66 5.70
CA GLY A 118 8.51 11.53 4.53
C GLY A 118 7.20 12.30 4.53
N THR A 119 6.73 12.72 3.36
CA THR A 119 5.53 13.55 3.22
C THR A 119 4.26 12.73 3.21
N LEU A 120 3.17 13.27 3.77
CA LEU A 120 1.82 12.71 3.58
C LEU A 120 1.24 13.27 2.28
N SER A 121 0.64 12.42 1.46
CA SER A 121 0.00 12.83 0.20
C SER A 121 -1.48 13.16 0.40
N GLY A 122 -2.02 14.02 -0.47
CA GLY A 122 -3.45 14.15 -0.69
C GLY A 122 -3.99 13.06 -1.63
N VAL A 123 -5.25 13.21 -2.08
CA VAL A 123 -5.86 12.35 -3.09
C VAL A 123 -5.00 12.31 -4.36
N ALA A 124 -4.80 11.13 -4.94
CA ALA A 124 -3.93 10.92 -6.10
C ALA A 124 -4.55 9.94 -7.11
N ASP A 125 -4.23 10.10 -8.39
CA ASP A 125 -4.74 9.26 -9.48
C ASP A 125 -4.01 7.90 -9.50
N LEU A 126 -4.75 6.80 -9.44
CA LEU A 126 -4.18 5.46 -9.46
C LEU A 126 -3.65 5.11 -10.85
N THR A 127 -2.36 4.83 -10.95
CA THR A 127 -1.70 4.49 -12.23
C THR A 127 -1.35 3.02 -12.36
N ALA A 128 -1.09 2.33 -11.24
CA ALA A 128 -0.71 0.92 -11.27
C ALA A 128 -0.98 0.21 -9.94
N ILE A 129 -1.15 -1.10 -10.04
CA ILE A 129 -1.13 -2.02 -8.89
C ILE A 129 0.15 -2.85 -8.98
N VAL A 130 0.92 -2.87 -7.90
CA VAL A 130 2.20 -3.56 -7.82
C VAL A 130 2.10 -4.69 -6.81
N LEU A 131 2.52 -5.88 -7.23
CA LEU A 131 2.55 -7.11 -6.45
C LEU A 131 4.01 -7.43 -6.09
N PRO A 132 4.53 -6.95 -4.93
CA PRO A 132 5.89 -7.24 -4.54
C PRO A 132 6.03 -8.71 -4.10
N GLU A 133 7.11 -9.34 -4.52
CA GLU A 133 7.53 -10.66 -4.07
C GLU A 133 9.02 -10.60 -3.72
N ARG A 134 9.37 -10.98 -2.49
CA ARG A 134 10.78 -11.05 -2.08
C ARG A 134 11.46 -12.22 -2.79
N ARG A 135 12.44 -11.93 -3.65
CA ARG A 135 13.24 -12.94 -4.36
C ARG A 135 14.70 -12.54 -4.39
N PRO A 136 15.57 -13.21 -3.60
CA PRO A 136 17.00 -12.94 -3.60
C PRO A 136 17.63 -13.05 -4.99
N GLY A 137 18.46 -12.07 -5.37
CA GLY A 137 19.17 -12.05 -6.65
C GLY A 137 18.32 -11.76 -7.90
N ALA A 138 17.03 -11.44 -7.74
CA ALA A 138 16.17 -11.09 -8.86
C ALA A 138 16.28 -9.61 -9.25
N SER A 139 16.13 -9.30 -10.54
CA SER A 139 16.00 -7.92 -11.02
C SER A 139 14.70 -7.29 -10.53
N SER A 140 14.75 -6.07 -10.00
CA SER A 140 13.58 -5.31 -9.54
C SER A 140 12.83 -4.58 -10.66
N THR A 141 12.73 -5.21 -11.82
CA THR A 141 11.97 -4.70 -12.95
C THR A 141 10.50 -5.14 -12.84
N PRO A 142 9.53 -4.20 -12.86
CA PRO A 142 8.12 -4.53 -12.94
C PRO A 142 7.82 -5.32 -14.21
N THR A 143 7.08 -6.42 -14.10
CA THR A 143 6.61 -7.19 -15.25
C THR A 143 5.08 -7.27 -15.24
N PRO A 144 4.40 -7.18 -16.39
CA PRO A 144 2.94 -7.28 -16.43
C PRO A 144 2.45 -8.57 -15.77
N ALA A 145 1.46 -8.41 -14.88
CA ALA A 145 0.81 -9.51 -14.19
C ALA A 145 -0.64 -9.64 -14.67
N HIS A 146 -1.12 -10.89 -14.73
CA HIS A 146 -2.50 -11.13 -15.13
C HIS A 146 -3.48 -10.57 -14.07
N PRO A 147 -4.52 -9.81 -14.45
CA PRO A 147 -5.52 -9.25 -13.52
C PRO A 147 -6.09 -10.25 -12.51
N ALA A 148 -6.34 -11.49 -12.95
CA ALA A 148 -6.84 -12.57 -12.08
C ALA A 148 -5.93 -12.85 -10.87
N THR A 149 -4.61 -12.67 -10.99
CA THR A 149 -3.67 -12.84 -9.88
C THR A 149 -3.95 -11.80 -8.78
N ALA A 150 -4.18 -10.55 -9.18
CA ALA A 150 -4.50 -9.47 -8.25
C ALA A 150 -5.91 -9.62 -7.67
N VAL A 151 -6.92 -10.03 -8.45
CA VAL A 151 -8.26 -10.34 -7.93
C VAL A 151 -8.17 -11.38 -6.81
N ARG A 152 -7.49 -12.51 -7.06
CA ARG A 152 -7.34 -13.58 -6.06
C ARG A 152 -6.71 -13.06 -4.78
N LEU A 153 -5.62 -12.32 -4.92
CA LEU A 153 -4.86 -11.78 -3.79
C LEU A 153 -5.66 -10.76 -2.98
N LEU A 154 -6.39 -9.86 -3.65
CA LEU A 154 -7.16 -8.82 -3.00
C LEU A 154 -8.47 -9.34 -2.42
N ALA A 155 -9.13 -10.30 -3.08
CA ALA A 155 -10.37 -10.92 -2.62
C ALA A 155 -10.20 -11.66 -1.29
N GLU A 156 -9.05 -12.28 -1.06
CA GLU A 156 -8.71 -12.96 0.21
C GLU A 156 -8.58 -11.99 1.40
N HIS A 157 -8.47 -10.68 1.14
CA HIS A 157 -8.18 -9.66 2.14
C HIS A 157 -9.10 -8.43 2.06
N LEU A 158 -10.30 -8.58 1.49
CA LEU A 158 -11.28 -7.50 1.45
C LEU A 158 -11.83 -7.19 2.86
N PRO A 159 -11.81 -5.92 3.31
CA PRO A 159 -12.56 -5.49 4.48
C PRO A 159 -14.05 -5.82 4.31
N LYS A 160 -14.76 -6.08 5.42
CA LYS A 160 -16.19 -6.46 5.45
C LYS A 160 -17.16 -5.51 4.72
N ARG A 161 -16.71 -4.34 4.27
CA ARG A 161 -17.47 -3.41 3.43
C ARG A 161 -17.38 -3.70 1.94
N ALA A 162 -16.22 -4.14 1.44
CA ALA A 162 -16.12 -4.64 0.08
C ALA A 162 -16.86 -5.98 -0.10
N SER A 163 -17.34 -6.57 1.00
CA SER A 163 -18.25 -7.72 0.99
C SER A 163 -19.75 -7.37 0.94
N ASP A 164 -20.14 -6.30 0.23
CA ASP A 164 -21.52 -6.08 -0.28
C ASP A 164 -21.98 -7.19 -1.28
N GLY A 165 -21.45 -8.40 -1.13
CA GLY A 165 -21.68 -9.53 -2.02
C GLY A 165 -21.14 -9.29 -3.42
N ARG A 166 -22.02 -9.40 -4.41
CA ARG A 166 -21.65 -9.35 -5.84
C ARG A 166 -21.23 -7.96 -6.32
N ALA A 167 -21.68 -6.89 -5.69
CA ALA A 167 -21.40 -5.53 -6.12
C ALA A 167 -19.92 -5.17 -5.90
N GLY A 168 -19.41 -5.32 -4.67
CA GLY A 168 -17.99 -5.06 -4.36
C GLY A 168 -17.03 -5.96 -5.15
N PHE A 169 -17.40 -7.21 -5.39
CA PHE A 169 -16.61 -8.10 -6.27
C PHE A 169 -16.57 -7.62 -7.72
N ARG A 170 -17.69 -7.13 -8.27
CA ARG A 170 -17.72 -6.54 -9.62
C ARG A 170 -16.84 -5.30 -9.70
N THR A 171 -16.96 -4.39 -8.75
CA THR A 171 -16.11 -3.20 -8.66
C THR A 171 -14.62 -3.56 -8.60
N LEU A 172 -14.26 -4.61 -7.85
CA LEU A 172 -12.88 -5.12 -7.82
C LEU A 172 -12.42 -5.65 -9.18
N VAL A 173 -13.28 -6.40 -9.88
CA VAL A 173 -12.96 -6.90 -11.24
C VAL A 173 -12.81 -5.73 -12.21
N ASP A 174 -13.70 -4.74 -12.17
CA ASP A 174 -13.64 -3.56 -13.03
C ASP A 174 -12.35 -2.75 -12.77
N LEU A 175 -11.94 -2.61 -11.51
CA LEU A 175 -10.65 -2.02 -11.13
C LEU A 175 -9.49 -2.80 -11.75
N MET A 176 -9.46 -4.13 -11.62
CA MET A 176 -8.36 -4.95 -12.17
C MET A 176 -8.32 -4.96 -13.71
N GLN A 177 -9.44 -4.69 -14.38
CA GLN A 177 -9.51 -4.60 -15.83
C GLN A 177 -9.11 -3.22 -16.37
N SER A 178 -9.26 -2.17 -15.55
CA SER A 178 -8.99 -0.77 -15.94
C SER A 178 -7.62 -0.27 -15.50
N VAL A 179 -6.99 -0.89 -14.49
CA VAL A 179 -5.70 -0.48 -13.95
C VAL A 179 -4.62 -1.53 -14.26
N PRO A 180 -3.48 -1.13 -14.86
CA PRO A 180 -2.34 -2.02 -15.07
C PRO A 180 -1.84 -2.68 -13.77
N VAL A 181 -1.59 -3.98 -13.83
CA VAL A 181 -1.06 -4.77 -12.71
C VAL A 181 0.35 -5.26 -13.06
N TYR A 182 1.28 -5.09 -12.13
CA TYR A 182 2.67 -5.52 -12.28
C TYR A 182 3.11 -6.42 -11.13
N SER A 183 3.86 -7.47 -11.44
CA SER A 183 4.67 -8.20 -10.48
C SER A 183 6.01 -7.51 -10.32
N LEU A 184 6.51 -7.41 -9.08
CA LEU A 184 7.80 -6.81 -8.78
C LEU A 184 8.62 -7.73 -7.88
N HIS A 185 9.73 -8.25 -8.37
CA HIS A 185 10.66 -8.96 -7.51
C HIS A 185 11.52 -7.98 -6.72
N VAL A 186 11.56 -8.16 -5.39
CA VAL A 186 12.28 -7.26 -4.48
C VAL A 186 13.44 -8.01 -3.85
N ASP A 187 14.65 -7.64 -4.27
CA ASP A 187 15.91 -7.97 -3.59
C ASP A 187 16.56 -6.70 -3.02
N ASN A 188 16.67 -5.66 -3.87
CA ASN A 188 17.21 -4.35 -3.52
C ASN A 188 16.12 -3.27 -3.58
N LEU A 189 15.82 -2.64 -2.44
CA LEU A 189 14.77 -1.61 -2.36
C LEU A 189 15.10 -0.34 -3.15
N GLY A 190 16.38 0.04 -3.27
CA GLY A 190 16.78 1.17 -4.09
C GLY A 190 16.59 0.90 -5.59
N ALA A 191 16.83 -0.33 -6.06
CA ALA A 191 16.53 -0.72 -7.43
C ALA A 191 15.01 -0.77 -7.68
N ALA A 192 14.24 -1.31 -6.72
CA ALA A 192 12.79 -1.32 -6.78
C ALA A 192 12.20 0.11 -6.83
N GLU A 193 12.72 1.04 -6.03
CA GLU A 193 12.30 2.45 -6.04
C GLU A 193 12.50 3.10 -7.40
N ARG A 194 13.68 2.96 -8.00
CA ARG A 194 13.97 3.52 -9.34
C ARG A 194 13.04 2.96 -10.41
N ALA A 195 12.84 1.64 -10.43
CA ALA A 195 11.98 1.02 -11.42
C ALA A 195 10.50 1.41 -11.26
N LEU A 196 10.03 1.61 -10.02
CA LEU A 196 8.69 2.13 -9.76
C LEU A 196 8.54 3.61 -10.13
N ARG A 197 9.60 4.40 -9.98
CA ARG A 197 9.62 5.80 -10.43
C ARG A 197 9.51 5.90 -11.96
N GLU A 198 10.28 5.09 -12.68
CA GLU A 198 10.21 4.96 -14.15
C GLU A 198 8.81 4.50 -14.60
N LEU A 199 8.24 3.52 -13.89
CA LEU A 199 6.87 3.04 -14.14
C LEU A 199 5.83 4.17 -14.02
N VAL A 200 5.93 5.00 -12.98
CA VAL A 200 4.99 6.13 -12.77
C VAL A 200 5.23 7.27 -13.76
N ALA A 201 6.48 7.49 -14.19
CA ALA A 201 6.82 8.47 -15.22
C ALA A 201 6.26 8.10 -16.60
N GLY A 202 6.12 6.80 -16.89
CA GLY A 202 5.62 6.26 -18.16
C GLY A 202 6.71 5.74 -19.10
N ASP A 203 7.93 5.51 -18.60
CA ASP A 203 9.10 5.15 -19.41
C ASP A 203 9.31 3.64 -19.58
N VAL A 204 8.45 2.81 -18.99
CA VAL A 204 8.51 1.34 -19.13
C VAL A 204 7.58 0.92 -20.27
N SER A 205 8.15 0.80 -21.47
CA SER A 205 7.49 0.26 -22.69
C SER A 205 7.92 -1.17 -23.00
#